data_AF-A0A432H0V3-F1
#
_entry.id   AF-A0A432H0V3-F1
#
_cell.length_a   1.000
_cell.length_b   1.000
_cell.length_c   1.000
_cell.angle_alpha   90.00
_cell.angle_beta   90.00
_cell.angle_gamma   90.00
#
_symmetry.space_group_name_H-M   'P 1'
#
loop_
_entity.id
_entity.type
_entity.pdbx_description
1 polymer ?
#
loop_
_entity_poly.entity_id
_entity_poly.type
_entity_poly.pdbx_seq_one_letter_code
_entity_poly.pdbx_strand_id
1 'polypeptide(L)'
;MFKAKIIFNIQFTFFLFLILGFSLGTPNYSTAGEEQPVLTYNWIPQFYGKLKGETKLLYTRSFARSMLRFVDIDDDGDDDLFVGKADGRIAFFHNQGSTATPFFKLITEDLVVIHEGVDKQSNAILIQTILDVGNNAAPEFVDIDNDGDFDLLIGSKDGHIFHYENRGNKLSPRFFRKTPIYMGLKFGGNSVPRLADVNGDRTYDLLVGTGSGKIHIFFNSGMTQEAVFCQAFKVSDPPDKRCKFQPELVADIAPQADAVPELVDWDQDKDLDLVVGKSNGKINYYLNTGDNFAPLWSLKSRHFQFIDVGGSAAPTFHDLNQDGFSELFLGTSSSKIIYYENHEILLDLLRKISAIQLVKIDMSASFEKVLSQACSQLRGLPECLVPLAVAFGVPEGTKIDRMVELYPFILRPDLSIKSNSDNTADFAEVSSNSIKSEADTSKQQNSVVNANIQDDNKENPENAVTQADQATAAGESETEKDVIKEKIEKLTSQGIITRNQLWLSSRNFLKIENLIGSDRHSFLTSGDWNQDGRIDILLGSRSGKIFAFENIAAKNIATFTKIKIKENCLKCIKISLL
;
A
#
# COMPACT_ATOMS: atom_id res chain seq x y z
N MET A 1 57.17 9.45 -9.97
CA MET A 1 58.02 9.28 -8.77
C MET A 1 57.07 9.21 -7.58
N PHE A 2 57.13 8.12 -6.80
CA PHE A 2 56.37 7.83 -5.56
C PHE A 2 54.85 7.66 -5.66
N LYS A 3 54.16 6.81 -4.89
CA LYS A 3 54.37 5.51 -4.20
C LYS A 3 53.01 5.30 -3.48
N ALA A 4 52.36 4.16 -3.61
CA ALA A 4 51.24 3.80 -2.72
C ALA A 4 51.56 2.45 -2.04
N LYS A 5 51.40 2.45 -0.72
CA LYS A 5 51.76 1.39 0.23
C LYS A 5 50.96 0.11 -0.02
N ILE A 6 51.66 -1.02 -0.08
CA ILE A 6 51.12 -2.34 0.21
C ILE A 6 51.32 -2.57 1.71
N ILE A 7 50.24 -2.76 2.46
CA ILE A 7 50.30 -3.28 3.84
C ILE A 7 49.91 -4.75 3.74
N PHE A 8 50.91 -5.62 3.83
CA PHE A 8 50.76 -7.03 4.17
C PHE A 8 50.86 -7.13 5.70
N ASN A 9 49.87 -7.73 6.35
CA ASN A 9 49.99 -8.18 7.73
C ASN A 9 49.93 -9.71 7.74
N ILE A 10 51.10 -10.33 7.87
CA ILE A 10 51.27 -11.74 8.27
C ILE A 10 51.93 -11.68 9.64
N GLN A 11 51.33 -12.31 10.66
CA GLN A 11 52.07 -12.77 11.82
C GLN A 11 52.20 -14.30 11.75
N PHE A 12 53.46 -14.72 11.71
CA PHE A 12 53.97 -16.08 11.86
C PHE A 12 54.05 -16.46 13.35
N THR A 13 53.99 -17.77 13.63
CA THR A 13 54.99 -18.60 14.35
C THR A 13 54.29 -19.82 14.94
N PHE A 14 54.86 -21.02 15.14
CA PHE A 14 55.98 -21.80 14.59
C PHE A 14 55.88 -23.13 15.39
N PHE A 15 56.01 -24.31 14.78
CA PHE A 15 56.81 -25.39 15.40
C PHE A 15 57.19 -26.45 14.37
N LEU A 16 58.50 -26.65 14.33
CA LEU A 16 59.28 -27.58 13.54
C LEU A 16 59.26 -28.95 14.23
N PHE A 17 58.98 -30.03 13.51
CA PHE A 17 59.56 -31.34 13.83
C PHE A 17 59.93 -32.07 12.54
N LEU A 18 61.20 -32.41 12.46
CA LEU A 18 61.86 -33.11 11.37
C LEU A 18 62.08 -34.55 11.82
N ILE A 19 61.43 -35.52 11.17
CA ILE A 19 61.80 -36.94 11.26
C ILE A 19 61.83 -37.50 9.83
N LEU A 20 63.05 -37.83 9.40
CA LEU A 20 63.35 -38.63 8.22
C LEU A 20 63.02 -40.09 8.50
N GLY A 21 62.13 -40.67 7.70
CA GLY A 21 61.90 -42.11 7.61
C GLY A 21 61.79 -42.51 6.14
N PHE A 22 62.87 -43.04 5.59
CA PHE A 22 62.87 -43.70 4.28
C PHE A 22 62.16 -45.06 4.40
N SER A 23 61.06 -45.24 3.67
CA SER A 23 60.65 -46.57 3.22
C SER A 23 60.16 -46.50 1.79
N LEU A 24 60.89 -47.17 0.90
CA LEU A 24 60.56 -47.40 -0.50
C LEU A 24 59.26 -48.20 -0.60
N GLY A 25 58.21 -47.59 -1.15
CA GLY A 25 56.96 -48.22 -1.53
C GLY A 25 56.59 -47.77 -2.94
N THR A 26 56.17 -48.74 -3.76
CA THR A 26 55.93 -48.69 -5.22
C THR A 26 55.03 -47.54 -5.71
N PRO A 27 55.21 -47.06 -6.96
CA PRO A 27 54.42 -45.96 -7.51
C PRO A 27 53.00 -46.44 -7.81
N ASN A 28 52.02 -46.00 -7.03
CA ASN A 28 50.64 -46.02 -7.47
C ASN A 28 50.43 -44.80 -8.36
N TYR A 29 50.17 -45.04 -9.65
CA TYR A 29 49.61 -44.06 -10.55
C TYR A 29 48.27 -43.58 -9.99
N SER A 30 48.29 -42.43 -9.31
CA SER A 30 47.08 -41.66 -9.09
C SER A 30 46.92 -40.76 -10.30
N THR A 31 45.97 -41.08 -11.16
CA THR A 31 45.44 -40.10 -12.11
C THR A 31 44.87 -38.96 -11.27
N ALA A 32 45.58 -37.82 -11.24
CA ALA A 32 44.99 -36.58 -10.80
C ALA A 32 43.81 -36.31 -11.74
N GLY A 33 42.59 -36.56 -11.28
CA GLY A 33 41.43 -35.96 -11.90
C GLY A 33 41.63 -34.46 -11.78
N GLU A 34 41.78 -33.78 -12.91
CA GLU A 34 41.66 -32.34 -12.96
C GLU A 34 40.22 -32.00 -12.52
N GLU A 35 39.99 -31.83 -11.23
CA GLU A 35 38.85 -31.05 -10.75
C GLU A 35 39.13 -29.61 -11.19
N GLN A 36 38.69 -29.31 -12.42
CA GLN A 36 38.62 -27.95 -12.94
C GLN A 36 37.87 -27.11 -11.90
N PRO A 37 38.47 -26.05 -11.34
CA PRO A 37 37.80 -25.22 -10.37
C PRO A 37 36.54 -24.65 -11.02
N VAL A 38 35.37 -25.05 -10.52
CA VAL A 38 34.10 -24.51 -11.00
C VAL A 38 34.04 -23.05 -10.56
N LEU A 39 34.41 -22.15 -11.48
CA LEU A 39 34.23 -20.71 -11.32
C LEU A 39 32.76 -20.45 -11.00
N THR A 40 32.51 -20.05 -9.75
CA THR A 40 31.17 -19.70 -9.29
C THR A 40 31.04 -18.18 -9.40
N TYR A 41 30.33 -17.72 -10.41
CA TYR A 41 30.07 -16.29 -10.61
C TYR A 41 28.90 -15.85 -9.74
N ASN A 42 29.13 -14.86 -8.88
CA ASN A 42 28.06 -14.22 -8.11
C ASN A 42 27.57 -12.97 -8.87
N TRP A 43 26.35 -13.02 -9.39
CA TRP A 43 25.74 -11.91 -10.11
C TRP A 43 24.89 -11.09 -9.16
N ILE A 44 25.29 -9.85 -8.89
CA ILE A 44 24.48 -8.91 -8.10
C ILE A 44 23.63 -8.09 -9.07
N PRO A 45 22.28 -8.17 -9.00
CA PRO A 45 21.42 -7.37 -9.85
C PRO A 45 21.64 -5.87 -9.60
N GLN A 46 21.66 -5.09 -10.68
CA GLN A 46 21.70 -3.63 -10.63
C GLN A 46 20.37 -3.09 -11.13
N PHE A 47 19.59 -2.49 -10.22
CA PHE A 47 18.25 -1.95 -10.54
C PHE A 47 18.33 -0.51 -11.10
N TYR A 48 19.34 0.23 -10.68
CA TYR A 48 19.50 1.65 -11.00
C TYR A 48 20.59 1.90 -12.04
N GLY A 49 20.40 2.94 -12.85
CA GLY A 49 21.42 3.46 -13.76
C GLY A 49 21.25 4.96 -14.00
N LYS A 50 22.22 5.58 -14.66
CA LYS A 50 22.18 7.01 -14.97
C LYS A 50 21.59 7.27 -16.36
N LEU A 51 20.52 8.04 -16.44
CA LEU A 51 19.98 8.57 -17.69
C LEU A 51 20.05 10.10 -17.66
N LYS A 52 20.72 10.68 -18.67
CA LYS A 52 20.93 12.15 -18.76
C LYS A 52 21.50 12.79 -17.48
N GLY A 53 22.33 12.04 -16.75
CA GLY A 53 22.95 12.48 -15.49
C GLY A 53 22.16 12.15 -14.22
N GLU A 54 20.89 11.76 -14.33
CA GLU A 54 20.03 11.42 -13.20
C GLU A 54 20.00 9.91 -12.93
N THR A 55 20.06 9.51 -11.66
CA THR A 55 19.87 8.11 -11.26
C THR A 55 18.38 7.74 -11.38
N LYS A 56 18.08 6.69 -12.15
CA LYS A 56 16.72 6.20 -12.40
C LYS A 56 16.64 4.70 -12.14
N LEU A 57 15.46 4.23 -11.71
CA LEU A 57 15.14 2.81 -11.59
C LEU A 57 14.86 2.24 -12.99
N LEU A 58 15.87 1.58 -13.57
CA LEU A 58 15.87 1.16 -14.98
C LEU A 58 15.39 -0.26 -15.18
N TYR A 59 15.66 -1.12 -14.20
CA TYR A 59 15.33 -2.53 -14.29
C TYR A 59 14.67 -2.98 -13.01
N THR A 60 13.52 -3.62 -13.18
CA THR A 60 12.85 -4.41 -12.16
C THR A 60 12.26 -5.65 -12.83
N ARG A 61 12.07 -6.74 -12.09
CA ARG A 61 11.14 -7.79 -12.57
C ARG A 61 9.71 -7.25 -12.43
N SER A 62 8.73 -8.04 -12.88
CA SER A 62 7.35 -7.56 -12.87
C SER A 62 6.85 -7.29 -11.43
N PHE A 63 6.31 -6.10 -11.22
CA PHE A 63 5.50 -5.73 -10.05
C PHE A 63 4.00 -5.83 -10.33
N ALA A 64 3.59 -6.62 -11.34
CA ALA A 64 2.18 -6.87 -11.55
C ALA A 64 1.57 -7.54 -10.31
N ARG A 65 0.36 -7.13 -9.96
CA ARG A 65 -0.37 -7.54 -8.76
C ARG A 65 0.42 -7.28 -7.48
N SER A 66 1.10 -6.13 -7.42
CA SER A 66 1.88 -5.72 -6.26
C SER A 66 1.00 -5.57 -5.02
N MET A 67 1.38 -6.23 -3.93
CA MET A 67 0.79 -6.05 -2.60
C MET A 67 1.75 -5.21 -1.77
N LEU A 68 1.37 -3.99 -1.41
CA LEU A 68 2.24 -3.08 -0.69
C LEU A 68 2.03 -3.21 0.81
N ARG A 69 3.14 -3.15 1.56
CA ARG A 69 3.15 -2.95 3.00
C ARG A 69 4.24 -1.98 3.40
N PHE A 70 3.84 -0.99 4.19
CA PHE A 70 4.73 -0.03 4.82
C PHE A 70 4.96 -0.47 6.26
N VAL A 71 6.21 -0.43 6.71
CA VAL A 71 6.60 -0.79 8.07
C VAL A 71 7.98 -0.21 8.37
N ASP A 72 8.12 0.45 9.52
CA ASP A 72 9.41 0.81 10.11
C ASP A 72 10.14 -0.46 10.58
N ILE A 73 10.79 -1.12 9.63
CA ILE A 73 11.39 -2.44 9.83
C ILE A 73 12.78 -2.38 10.46
N ASP A 74 13.42 -1.20 10.43
CA ASP A 74 14.72 -0.95 11.02
C ASP A 74 14.70 0.03 12.22
N ASP A 75 13.50 0.37 12.73
CA ASP A 75 13.24 1.17 13.95
C ASP A 75 13.95 2.54 13.90
N ASP A 76 14.01 3.13 12.69
CA ASP A 76 14.64 4.43 12.43
C ASP A 76 13.65 5.61 12.46
N GLY A 77 12.36 5.28 12.64
CA GLY A 77 11.26 6.20 12.76
C GLY A 77 10.59 6.54 11.44
N ASP A 78 11.05 5.98 10.31
CA ASP A 78 10.37 6.08 9.03
C ASP A 78 9.98 4.71 8.43
N ASP A 79 8.86 4.69 7.69
CA ASP A 79 8.36 3.43 7.17
C ASP A 79 9.10 3.03 5.88
N ASP A 80 9.58 1.81 5.85
CA ASP A 80 10.11 1.12 4.67
C ASP A 80 9.00 0.46 3.85
N LEU A 81 9.26 0.16 2.58
CA LEU A 81 8.26 -0.43 1.69
C LEU A 81 8.63 -1.85 1.24
N PHE A 82 7.76 -2.79 1.58
CA PHE A 82 7.77 -4.15 1.06
C PHE A 82 6.70 -4.34 -0.01
N VAL A 83 7.08 -4.98 -1.10
CA VAL A 83 6.20 -5.27 -2.24
C VAL A 83 6.13 -6.77 -2.47
N GLY A 84 4.99 -7.36 -2.16
CA GLY A 84 4.63 -8.71 -2.56
C GLY A 84 4.34 -8.78 -4.06
N LYS A 85 4.89 -9.80 -4.73
CA LYS A 85 4.86 -9.92 -6.19
C LYS A 85 4.05 -11.11 -6.66
N ALA A 86 3.53 -11.02 -7.89
CA ALA A 86 2.83 -12.13 -8.55
C ALA A 86 3.67 -13.42 -8.66
N ASP A 87 4.99 -13.32 -8.71
CA ASP A 87 5.91 -14.47 -8.79
C ASP A 87 6.26 -15.09 -7.42
N GLY A 88 5.55 -14.71 -6.35
CA GLY A 88 5.73 -15.31 -5.03
C GLY A 88 6.87 -14.72 -4.21
N ARG A 89 7.60 -13.74 -4.75
CA ARG A 89 8.72 -13.08 -4.05
C ARG A 89 8.32 -11.76 -3.42
N ILE A 90 9.18 -11.27 -2.53
CA ILE A 90 9.09 -9.95 -1.91
C ILE A 90 10.23 -9.07 -2.42
N ALA A 91 9.90 -7.86 -2.85
CA ALA A 91 10.87 -6.79 -3.04
C ALA A 91 10.88 -5.86 -1.83
N PHE A 92 12.05 -5.35 -1.50
CA PHE A 92 12.28 -4.45 -0.38
C PHE A 92 12.86 -3.13 -0.89
N PHE A 93 12.16 -2.05 -0.57
CA PHE A 93 12.57 -0.68 -0.79
C PHE A 93 12.85 -0.04 0.56
N HIS A 94 14.09 0.37 0.76
CA HIS A 94 14.45 1.14 1.94
C HIS A 94 14.14 2.61 1.70
N ASN A 95 13.47 3.25 2.64
CA ASN A 95 13.27 4.67 2.69
C ASN A 95 14.59 5.33 3.10
N GLN A 96 15.19 6.11 2.20
CA GLN A 96 16.40 6.86 2.50
C GLN A 96 16.11 8.35 2.70
N GLY A 97 14.84 8.67 2.95
CA GLY A 97 14.31 10.01 3.10
C GLY A 97 14.09 10.36 4.56
N SER A 98 12.89 10.87 4.84
CA SER A 98 12.37 11.07 6.20
C SER A 98 10.87 10.81 6.16
N THR A 99 10.23 10.68 7.33
CA THR A 99 8.76 10.56 7.44
C THR A 99 8.00 11.62 6.64
N ALA A 100 8.40 12.90 6.71
CA ALA A 100 7.69 13.97 6.00
C ALA A 100 7.97 13.99 4.48
N THR A 101 9.09 13.42 4.04
CA THR A 101 9.49 13.40 2.62
C THR A 101 10.18 12.08 2.29
N PRO A 102 9.41 11.00 2.12
CA PRO A 102 9.97 9.66 1.94
C PRO A 102 10.67 9.53 0.58
N PHE A 103 11.72 8.72 0.55
CA PHE A 103 12.49 8.42 -0.65
C PHE A 103 12.85 6.94 -0.73
N PHE A 104 11.92 6.16 -1.29
CA PHE A 104 12.06 4.72 -1.46
C PHE A 104 13.09 4.33 -2.53
N LYS A 105 14.08 3.53 -2.12
CA LYS A 105 15.09 2.94 -2.99
C LYS A 105 15.06 1.42 -2.91
N LEU A 106 14.90 0.76 -4.06
CA LEU A 106 14.92 -0.69 -4.21
C LEU A 106 16.28 -1.25 -3.80
N ILE A 107 16.28 -2.06 -2.74
CA ILE A 107 17.47 -2.76 -2.23
C ILE A 107 17.55 -4.16 -2.84
N THR A 108 16.43 -4.89 -2.87
CA THR A 108 16.39 -6.26 -3.42
C THR A 108 14.99 -6.62 -3.93
N GLU A 109 14.93 -7.52 -4.90
CA GLU A 109 13.69 -8.21 -5.31
C GLU A 109 13.64 -9.69 -4.90
N ASP A 110 14.69 -10.13 -4.22
CA ASP A 110 14.95 -11.50 -3.80
C ASP A 110 15.27 -11.46 -2.30
N LEU A 111 14.28 -11.10 -1.47
CA LEU A 111 14.42 -11.06 0.00
C LEU A 111 14.90 -12.42 0.51
N VAL A 112 15.89 -12.43 1.41
CA VAL A 112 16.50 -13.66 1.92
C VAL A 112 15.87 -14.06 3.24
N VAL A 113 15.55 -15.35 3.38
CA VAL A 113 15.02 -15.99 4.59
C VAL A 113 15.89 -17.16 5.01
N ILE A 114 15.75 -17.56 6.27
CA ILE A 114 16.52 -18.63 6.88
C ILE A 114 15.63 -19.84 7.14
N HIS A 115 16.12 -21.00 6.80
CA HIS A 115 15.51 -22.29 7.07
C HIS A 115 16.38 -23.09 8.03
N GLU A 116 15.77 -23.65 9.05
CA GLU A 116 16.39 -24.65 9.91
C GLU A 116 16.24 -26.02 9.24
N GLY A 117 17.36 -26.73 9.10
CA GLY A 117 17.41 -28.06 8.52
C GLY A 117 18.42 -28.94 9.23
N VAL A 118 18.62 -30.14 8.71
CA VAL A 118 19.66 -31.06 9.17
C VAL A 118 20.55 -31.48 8.01
N ASP A 119 21.85 -31.61 8.27
CA ASP A 119 22.79 -32.18 7.30
C ASP A 119 22.64 -33.71 7.20
N LYS A 120 23.45 -34.35 6.34
CA LYS A 120 23.45 -35.81 6.16
C LYS A 120 23.85 -36.57 7.43
N GLN A 121 24.44 -35.89 8.41
CA GLN A 121 24.90 -36.40 9.69
C GLN A 121 23.94 -36.06 10.84
N SER A 122 22.75 -35.51 10.54
CA SER A 122 21.73 -35.08 11.51
C SER A 122 22.16 -33.90 12.40
N ASN A 123 23.16 -33.11 12.01
CA ASN A 123 23.48 -31.85 12.69
C ASN A 123 22.57 -30.74 12.18
N ALA A 124 22.14 -29.85 13.07
CA ALA A 124 21.36 -28.67 12.72
C ALA A 124 22.17 -27.73 11.81
N ILE A 125 21.55 -27.27 10.72
CA ILE A 125 22.12 -26.30 9.79
C ILE A 125 21.13 -25.18 9.50
N LEU A 126 21.68 -23.99 9.22
CA LEU A 126 20.93 -22.84 8.76
C LEU A 126 21.15 -22.67 7.26
N ILE A 127 20.06 -22.68 6.50
CA ILE A 127 20.08 -22.55 5.05
C ILE A 127 19.45 -21.21 4.68
N GLN A 128 20.25 -20.32 4.10
CA GLN A 128 19.74 -19.08 3.52
C GLN A 128 19.20 -19.34 2.12
N THR A 129 17.98 -18.88 1.86
CA THR A 129 17.33 -19.01 0.55
C THR A 129 16.60 -17.73 0.21
N ILE A 130 16.35 -17.51 -1.08
CA ILE A 130 15.42 -16.47 -1.51
C ILE A 130 14.01 -16.88 -1.07
N LEU A 131 13.29 -15.93 -0.47
CA LEU A 131 11.90 -16.07 -0.10
C LEU A 131 11.06 -16.25 -1.36
N ASP A 132 10.36 -17.37 -1.44
CA ASP A 132 9.43 -17.67 -2.52
C ASP A 132 8.25 -18.48 -1.97
N VAL A 133 7.06 -17.88 -1.97
CA VAL A 133 5.80 -18.54 -1.58
C VAL A 133 5.03 -19.11 -2.78
N GLY A 134 5.69 -19.22 -3.94
CA GLY A 134 5.17 -19.73 -5.19
C GLY A 134 4.60 -18.64 -6.08
N ASN A 135 3.40 -18.12 -5.78
CA ASN A 135 2.77 -17.07 -6.58
C ASN A 135 1.91 -16.16 -5.70
N ASN A 136 1.72 -14.92 -6.16
CA ASN A 136 0.89 -13.89 -5.51
C ASN A 136 1.24 -13.71 -4.02
N ALA A 137 2.48 -13.32 -3.73
CA ALA A 137 2.87 -13.01 -2.37
C ALA A 137 2.10 -11.80 -1.85
N ALA A 138 1.46 -11.95 -0.69
CA ALA A 138 0.74 -10.90 0.02
C ALA A 138 1.34 -10.77 1.43
N PRO A 139 2.40 -9.95 1.61
CA PRO A 139 3.03 -9.78 2.91
C PRO A 139 2.13 -9.02 3.87
N GLU A 140 2.35 -9.26 5.16
CA GLU A 140 1.80 -8.58 6.32
C GLU A 140 2.86 -8.64 7.43
N PHE A 141 3.15 -7.49 8.05
CA PHE A 141 4.10 -7.38 9.16
C PHE A 141 3.35 -7.10 10.45
N VAL A 142 3.68 -7.82 11.51
CA VAL A 142 2.99 -7.71 12.80
C VAL A 142 3.86 -8.31 13.90
N ASP A 143 3.91 -7.67 15.07
CA ASP A 143 4.53 -8.24 16.27
C ASP A 143 3.55 -9.24 16.92
N ILE A 144 3.45 -10.44 16.34
CA ILE A 144 2.40 -11.43 16.67
C ILE A 144 2.68 -12.22 17.95
N ASP A 145 3.93 -12.25 18.40
CA ASP A 145 4.33 -12.84 19.69
C ASP A 145 4.76 -11.79 20.74
N ASN A 146 4.54 -10.50 20.43
CA ASN A 146 4.68 -9.36 21.33
C ASN A 146 6.06 -9.33 22.01
N ASP A 147 7.11 -9.56 21.22
CA ASP A 147 8.50 -9.51 21.64
C ASP A 147 9.18 -8.17 21.27
N GLY A 148 8.44 -7.31 20.57
CA GLY A 148 8.81 -5.96 20.20
C GLY A 148 9.38 -5.85 18.79
N ASP A 149 9.44 -6.91 17.99
CA ASP A 149 9.85 -6.83 16.60
C ASP A 149 8.80 -7.41 15.62
N PHE A 150 8.90 -7.04 14.34
CA PHE A 150 7.89 -7.42 13.36
C PHE A 150 8.18 -8.79 12.75
N ASP A 151 7.25 -9.71 12.94
CA ASP A 151 7.16 -10.96 12.20
C ASP A 151 6.55 -10.76 10.81
N LEU A 152 6.85 -11.69 9.90
CA LEU A 152 6.38 -11.65 8.52
C LEU A 152 5.42 -12.81 8.21
N LEU A 153 4.15 -12.46 8.00
CA LEU A 153 3.13 -13.35 7.47
C LEU A 153 2.93 -13.10 5.99
N ILE A 154 2.83 -14.15 5.17
CA ILE A 154 2.73 -14.02 3.71
C ILE A 154 1.65 -14.93 3.17
N GLY A 155 0.60 -14.34 2.63
CA GLY A 155 -0.40 -15.05 1.83
C GLY A 155 0.11 -15.45 0.46
N SER A 156 -0.50 -16.47 -0.14
CA SER A 156 -0.06 -17.10 -1.38
C SER A 156 -1.24 -17.56 -2.25
N LYS A 157 -0.96 -17.79 -3.53
CA LYS A 157 -1.96 -18.23 -4.50
C LYS A 157 -2.65 -19.55 -4.17
N ASP A 158 -1.95 -20.47 -3.52
CA ASP A 158 -2.50 -21.77 -3.11
C ASP A 158 -3.34 -21.70 -1.82
N GLY A 159 -3.48 -20.49 -1.25
CA GLY A 159 -4.35 -20.21 -0.11
C GLY A 159 -3.72 -20.50 1.24
N HIS A 160 -2.41 -20.74 1.32
CA HIS A 160 -1.70 -20.87 2.60
C HIS A 160 -1.26 -19.50 3.13
N ILE A 161 -0.92 -19.44 4.41
CA ILE A 161 -0.22 -18.30 5.00
C ILE A 161 1.11 -18.84 5.52
N PHE A 162 2.20 -18.31 4.99
CA PHE A 162 3.55 -18.60 5.47
C PHE A 162 3.86 -17.69 6.65
N HIS A 163 4.59 -18.21 7.64
CA HIS A 163 5.04 -17.44 8.79
C HIS A 163 6.55 -17.51 8.92
N TYR A 164 7.16 -16.34 8.95
CA TYR A 164 8.57 -16.15 9.25
C TYR A 164 8.71 -15.29 10.51
N GLU A 165 9.33 -15.88 11.52
CA GLU A 165 9.64 -15.21 12.78
C GLU A 165 10.90 -14.37 12.59
N ASN A 166 10.87 -13.12 13.01
CA ASN A 166 12.07 -12.31 13.07
C ASN A 166 12.84 -12.69 14.34
N ARG A 167 14.05 -13.24 14.15
CA ARG A 167 14.99 -13.56 15.24
C ARG A 167 16.24 -12.70 15.17
N GLY A 168 16.11 -11.56 14.47
CA GLY A 168 17.15 -10.56 14.34
C GLY A 168 17.15 -9.63 15.55
N ASN A 169 17.40 -8.37 15.28
CA ASN A 169 17.01 -7.29 16.18
C ASN A 169 16.23 -6.27 15.35
N LYS A 170 15.61 -5.31 16.03
CA LYS A 170 14.81 -4.26 15.40
C LYS A 170 15.53 -3.50 14.29
N LEU A 171 16.86 -3.32 14.36
CA LEU A 171 17.65 -2.58 13.34
C LEU A 171 18.14 -3.48 12.18
N SER A 172 18.00 -4.79 12.31
CA SER A 172 18.58 -5.78 11.40
C SER A 172 17.77 -7.08 11.47
N PRO A 173 16.57 -7.08 10.88
CA PRO A 173 15.65 -8.21 10.94
C PRO A 173 16.26 -9.44 10.27
N ARG A 174 15.97 -10.62 10.83
CA ARG A 174 16.37 -11.91 10.28
C ARG A 174 15.19 -12.88 10.35
N PHE A 175 14.55 -13.09 9.22
CA PHE A 175 13.36 -13.93 9.09
C PHE A 175 13.69 -15.43 9.01
N PHE A 176 13.26 -16.19 10.01
CA PHE A 176 13.34 -17.64 10.09
C PHE A 176 11.98 -18.25 9.77
N ARG A 177 11.92 -19.19 8.81
CA ARG A 177 10.64 -19.84 8.48
C ARG A 177 10.16 -20.69 9.66
N LYS A 178 9.09 -20.25 10.33
CA LYS A 178 8.44 -20.99 11.43
C LYS A 178 7.52 -22.08 10.89
N THR A 179 6.67 -21.75 9.92
CA THR A 179 5.77 -22.73 9.26
C THR A 179 5.31 -22.25 7.88
N PRO A 180 5.15 -23.15 6.89
CA PRO A 180 4.52 -22.82 5.61
C PRO A 180 2.99 -22.79 5.66
N ILE A 181 2.37 -23.34 6.71
CA ILE A 181 0.91 -23.34 6.89
C ILE A 181 0.63 -22.85 8.31
N TYR A 182 0.53 -21.54 8.45
CA TYR A 182 0.25 -20.87 9.71
C TYR A 182 -1.08 -21.39 10.29
N MET A 183 -1.01 -22.00 11.48
CA MET A 183 -2.13 -22.61 12.20
C MET A 183 -2.97 -23.62 11.38
N GLY A 184 -2.40 -24.23 10.34
CA GLY A 184 -3.16 -25.11 9.45
C GLY A 184 -4.20 -24.39 8.58
N LEU A 185 -4.20 -23.04 8.56
CA LEU A 185 -5.11 -22.22 7.77
C LEU A 185 -4.86 -22.42 6.28
N LYS A 186 -5.93 -22.81 5.57
CA LYS A 186 -5.93 -22.96 4.12
C LYS A 186 -7.24 -22.49 3.52
N PHE A 187 -7.13 -21.54 2.61
CA PHE A 187 -8.26 -20.92 1.92
C PHE A 187 -8.39 -21.46 0.49
N GLY A 188 -9.54 -21.20 -0.15
CA GLY A 188 -9.84 -21.63 -1.52
C GLY A 188 -9.05 -20.89 -2.62
N GLY A 189 -7.75 -20.70 -2.42
CA GLY A 189 -6.84 -19.94 -3.29
C GLY A 189 -6.70 -18.47 -2.86
N ASN A 190 -5.60 -17.83 -3.30
CA ASN A 190 -5.18 -16.45 -3.03
C ASN A 190 -5.56 -15.97 -1.62
N SER A 191 -4.74 -16.28 -0.63
CA SER A 191 -4.86 -15.69 0.72
C SER A 191 -4.20 -14.30 0.75
N VAL A 192 -4.88 -13.33 1.35
CA VAL A 192 -4.35 -11.98 1.61
C VAL A 192 -4.60 -11.67 3.09
N PRO A 193 -3.61 -11.90 3.97
CA PRO A 193 -3.76 -11.64 5.41
C PRO A 193 -3.63 -10.14 5.71
N ARG A 194 -4.40 -9.67 6.69
CA ARG A 194 -4.32 -8.36 7.34
C ARG A 194 -4.51 -8.56 8.84
N LEU A 195 -3.70 -7.90 9.66
CA LEU A 195 -3.83 -7.96 11.10
C LEU A 195 -4.08 -6.58 11.70
N ALA A 196 -5.07 -6.50 12.57
CA ALA A 196 -5.41 -5.31 13.34
C ALA A 196 -6.21 -5.73 14.57
N ASP A 197 -6.18 -4.93 15.63
CA ASP A 197 -7.15 -5.02 16.73
C ASP A 197 -8.47 -4.39 16.25
N VAL A 198 -9.45 -5.22 15.85
CA VAL A 198 -10.72 -4.73 15.30
C VAL A 198 -11.85 -4.71 16.32
N ASN A 199 -11.65 -5.31 17.50
CA ASN A 199 -12.64 -5.45 18.55
C ASN A 199 -12.20 -4.80 19.88
N GLY A 200 -11.11 -4.03 19.85
CA GLY A 200 -10.62 -3.23 20.97
C GLY A 200 -10.10 -4.05 22.15
N ASP A 201 -9.80 -5.34 21.95
CA ASP A 201 -9.30 -6.23 23.00
C ASP A 201 -7.77 -6.18 23.17
N ARG A 202 -7.11 -5.33 22.38
CA ARG A 202 -5.65 -5.11 22.34
C ARG A 202 -4.86 -6.32 21.86
N THR A 203 -5.49 -7.21 21.11
CA THR A 203 -4.82 -8.29 20.41
C THR A 203 -5.09 -8.21 18.92
N TYR A 204 -4.14 -8.65 18.11
CA TYR A 204 -4.30 -8.61 16.66
C TYR A 204 -5.24 -9.72 16.19
N ASP A 205 -6.31 -9.33 15.51
CA ASP A 205 -7.23 -10.21 14.81
C ASP A 205 -6.79 -10.40 13.35
N LEU A 206 -7.08 -11.58 12.79
CA LEU A 206 -6.67 -11.91 11.43
C LEU A 206 -7.85 -11.79 10.46
N LEU A 207 -7.75 -10.84 9.55
CA LEU A 207 -8.65 -10.70 8.40
C LEU A 207 -7.98 -11.32 7.16
N VAL A 208 -8.70 -12.16 6.41
CA VAL A 208 -8.16 -12.85 5.23
C VAL A 208 -9.07 -12.68 4.02
N GLY A 209 -8.55 -12.01 3.00
CA GLY A 209 -9.11 -12.02 1.65
C GLY A 209 -8.80 -13.33 0.94
N THR A 210 -9.77 -13.84 0.17
CA THR A 210 -9.62 -15.09 -0.57
C THR A 210 -9.79 -14.90 -2.08
N GLY A 211 -9.23 -15.82 -2.87
CA GLY A 211 -9.41 -15.90 -4.32
C GLY A 211 -10.87 -16.05 -4.75
N SER A 212 -11.72 -16.60 -3.88
CA SER A 212 -13.16 -16.72 -4.12
C SER A 212 -13.94 -15.40 -4.01
N GLY A 213 -13.29 -14.31 -3.57
CA GLY A 213 -13.95 -13.03 -3.31
C GLY A 213 -14.54 -12.93 -1.90
N LYS A 214 -14.26 -13.88 -1.00
CA LYS A 214 -14.70 -13.84 0.38
C LYS A 214 -13.65 -13.22 1.29
N ILE A 215 -14.11 -12.51 2.31
CA ILE A 215 -13.28 -11.96 3.37
C ILE A 215 -13.74 -12.61 4.68
N HIS A 216 -12.81 -13.31 5.32
CA HIS A 216 -13.04 -13.95 6.60
C HIS A 216 -12.30 -13.21 7.70
N ILE A 217 -12.88 -13.13 8.89
CA ILE A 217 -12.19 -12.67 10.09
C ILE A 217 -12.05 -13.81 11.09
N PHE A 218 -10.91 -13.84 11.76
CA PHE A 218 -10.56 -14.76 12.82
C PHE A 218 -10.13 -13.93 14.02
N PHE A 219 -11.00 -13.85 15.02
CA PHE A 219 -10.65 -13.18 16.27
C PHE A 219 -9.61 -14.00 17.04
N ASN A 220 -8.65 -13.30 17.64
CA ASN A 220 -7.60 -13.95 18.40
C ASN A 220 -8.15 -14.58 19.68
N SER A 221 -8.19 -15.91 19.71
CA SER A 221 -8.63 -16.65 20.90
C SER A 221 -7.52 -16.82 21.95
N GLY A 222 -6.28 -16.51 21.57
CA GLY A 222 -5.05 -16.74 22.32
C GLY A 222 -4.73 -15.66 23.36
N MET A 223 -3.43 -15.41 23.53
CA MET A 223 -2.88 -14.33 24.35
C MET A 223 -2.02 -13.42 23.47
N THR A 224 -1.60 -12.26 23.98
CA THR A 224 -0.77 -11.30 23.23
C THR A 224 0.54 -11.90 22.71
N GLN A 225 1.15 -12.85 23.44
CA GLN A 225 2.40 -13.50 23.06
C GLN A 225 2.22 -14.80 22.26
N GLU A 226 0.99 -15.28 22.12
CA GLU A 226 0.71 -16.50 21.38
C GLU A 226 -0.71 -16.42 20.83
N ALA A 227 -0.82 -15.83 19.64
CA ALA A 227 -2.08 -15.75 18.93
C ALA A 227 -2.65 -17.14 18.65
N VAL A 228 -3.99 -17.26 18.63
CA VAL A 228 -4.70 -18.49 18.25
C VAL A 228 -5.90 -18.14 17.38
N PHE A 229 -5.79 -18.47 16.09
CA PHE A 229 -6.86 -18.31 15.11
C PHE A 229 -7.50 -19.65 14.79
N CYS A 230 -8.75 -19.82 15.22
CA CYS A 230 -9.44 -21.11 15.13
C CYS A 230 -10.21 -21.25 13.82
N GLN A 231 -9.95 -22.33 13.09
CA GLN A 231 -10.84 -22.77 12.01
C GLN A 231 -12.20 -23.17 12.55
N ALA A 232 -13.24 -23.12 11.70
CA ALA A 232 -14.59 -23.51 12.08
C ALA A 232 -14.58 -24.87 12.80
N PHE A 233 -15.10 -24.90 14.01
CA PHE A 233 -14.98 -26.04 14.92
C PHE A 233 -16.30 -26.38 15.60
N LYS A 234 -16.43 -27.62 16.07
CA LYS A 234 -17.55 -28.00 16.93
C LYS A 234 -17.25 -27.54 18.34
N VAL A 235 -18.16 -26.81 18.97
CA VAL A 235 -17.98 -26.29 20.35
C VAL A 235 -17.67 -27.41 21.35
N SER A 236 -18.18 -28.62 21.12
CA SER A 236 -17.90 -29.80 21.95
C SER A 236 -16.49 -30.38 21.79
N ASP A 237 -15.79 -30.05 20.71
CA ASP A 237 -14.49 -30.62 20.32
C ASP A 237 -13.66 -29.59 19.54
N PRO A 238 -13.12 -28.57 20.23
CA PRO A 238 -12.33 -27.52 19.59
C PRO A 238 -10.90 -27.99 19.27
N PRO A 239 -10.26 -27.48 18.20
CA PRO A 239 -8.89 -27.84 17.83
C PRO A 239 -7.84 -27.36 18.83
N ASP A 240 -8.11 -26.25 19.53
CA ASP A 240 -7.35 -25.76 20.68
C ASP A 240 -8.35 -25.43 21.81
N LYS A 241 -8.01 -25.76 23.06
CA LYS A 241 -8.86 -25.48 24.22
C LYS A 241 -9.13 -23.99 24.44
N ARG A 242 -8.27 -23.13 23.90
CA ARG A 242 -8.38 -21.68 23.96
C ARG A 242 -9.37 -21.14 22.94
N CYS A 243 -9.80 -21.91 21.93
CA CYS A 243 -10.72 -21.44 20.90
C CYS A 243 -12.03 -20.89 21.50
N LYS A 244 -12.18 -19.56 21.44
CA LYS A 244 -13.36 -18.82 21.93
C LYS A 244 -14.27 -18.42 20.77
N PHE A 245 -13.68 -18.07 19.64
CA PHE A 245 -14.38 -17.43 18.52
C PHE A 245 -14.42 -18.35 17.30
N GLN A 246 -15.59 -18.40 16.65
CA GLN A 246 -15.72 -19.00 15.32
C GLN A 246 -15.21 -18.00 14.27
N PRO A 247 -14.68 -18.47 13.13
CA PRO A 247 -14.38 -17.58 12.03
C PRO A 247 -15.67 -17.04 11.41
N GLU A 248 -15.67 -15.76 11.06
CA GLU A 248 -16.85 -15.09 10.49
C GLU A 248 -16.59 -14.68 9.03
N LEU A 249 -17.63 -14.71 8.21
CA LEU A 249 -17.61 -14.14 6.86
C LEU A 249 -18.13 -12.71 6.94
N VAL A 250 -17.24 -11.73 6.78
CA VAL A 250 -17.59 -10.31 6.96
C VAL A 250 -17.95 -9.62 5.65
N ALA A 251 -17.43 -10.11 4.52
CA ALA A 251 -17.77 -9.57 3.21
C ALA A 251 -17.64 -10.62 2.10
N ASP A 252 -18.43 -10.42 1.04
CA ASP A 252 -18.39 -11.19 -0.20
C ASP A 252 -18.50 -10.25 -1.40
N ILE A 253 -17.45 -10.18 -2.21
CA ILE A 253 -17.38 -9.30 -3.39
C ILE A 253 -17.91 -9.96 -4.67
N ALA A 254 -18.63 -11.09 -4.57
CA ALA A 254 -19.24 -11.76 -5.71
C ALA A 254 -20.03 -10.77 -6.62
N PRO A 255 -19.98 -10.97 -7.96
CA PRO A 255 -19.35 -12.08 -8.67
C PRO A 255 -17.85 -11.87 -8.98
N GLN A 256 -17.20 -10.87 -8.37
CA GLN A 256 -15.77 -10.67 -8.53
C GLN A 256 -14.96 -11.66 -7.67
N ALA A 257 -13.70 -11.81 -8.00
CA ALA A 257 -12.74 -12.71 -7.36
C ALA A 257 -11.55 -11.91 -6.81
N ASP A 258 -10.63 -12.60 -6.14
CA ASP A 258 -9.42 -12.03 -5.54
C ASP A 258 -9.73 -10.84 -4.62
N ALA A 259 -10.34 -11.11 -3.46
CA ALA A 259 -10.57 -10.08 -2.46
C ALA A 259 -9.24 -9.65 -1.83
N VAL A 260 -8.94 -8.35 -1.90
CA VAL A 260 -7.78 -7.74 -1.23
C VAL A 260 -8.31 -6.78 -0.17
N PRO A 261 -8.48 -7.22 1.08
CA PRO A 261 -8.96 -6.37 2.15
C PRO A 261 -7.87 -5.40 2.61
N GLU A 262 -8.30 -4.23 3.05
CA GLU A 262 -7.51 -3.21 3.73
C GLU A 262 -8.40 -2.55 4.79
N LEU A 263 -7.84 -2.29 5.97
CA LEU A 263 -8.52 -1.60 7.05
C LEU A 263 -8.07 -0.15 7.10
N VAL A 264 -9.00 0.78 7.30
CA VAL A 264 -8.72 2.22 7.37
C VAL A 264 -9.83 2.91 8.17
N ASP A 265 -9.49 3.89 9.00
CA ASP A 265 -10.48 4.78 9.63
C ASP A 265 -10.84 5.90 8.63
N TRP A 266 -11.85 5.66 7.78
CA TRP A 266 -12.16 6.57 6.67
C TRP A 266 -13.10 7.73 7.04
N ASP A 267 -13.90 7.60 8.09
CA ASP A 267 -14.74 8.70 8.59
C ASP A 267 -14.22 9.36 9.87
N GLN A 268 -13.06 8.90 10.37
CA GLN A 268 -12.34 9.45 11.52
C GLN A 268 -13.08 9.28 12.85
N ASP A 269 -13.87 8.21 12.98
CA ASP A 269 -14.61 7.89 14.20
C ASP A 269 -13.84 6.97 15.15
N LYS A 270 -12.61 6.56 14.76
CA LYS A 270 -11.67 5.69 15.48
C LYS A 270 -12.05 4.22 15.52
N ASP A 271 -13.00 3.81 14.70
CA ASP A 271 -13.16 2.41 14.35
C ASP A 271 -12.60 2.15 12.94
N LEU A 272 -12.41 0.87 12.59
CA LEU A 272 -11.77 0.51 11.33
C LEU A 272 -12.81 0.11 10.29
N ASP A 273 -12.85 0.85 9.19
CA ASP A 273 -13.61 0.49 7.99
C ASP A 273 -12.88 -0.53 7.13
N LEU A 274 -13.65 -1.19 6.27
CA LEU A 274 -13.13 -2.19 5.35
C LEU A 274 -13.20 -1.70 3.90
N VAL A 275 -12.04 -1.58 3.28
CA VAL A 275 -11.88 -1.34 1.84
C VAL A 275 -11.45 -2.65 1.17
N VAL A 276 -12.06 -3.01 0.05
CA VAL A 276 -11.75 -4.27 -0.64
C VAL A 276 -11.47 -4.05 -2.12
N GLY A 277 -10.23 -4.32 -2.52
CA GLY A 277 -9.81 -4.41 -3.90
C GLY A 277 -10.33 -5.68 -4.60
N LYS A 278 -10.57 -5.59 -5.91
CA LYS A 278 -11.18 -6.66 -6.71
C LYS A 278 -10.38 -6.97 -7.97
N SER A 279 -10.54 -8.20 -8.48
CA SER A 279 -9.90 -8.64 -9.73
C SER A 279 -10.22 -7.78 -10.95
N ASN A 280 -11.38 -7.10 -10.99
CA ASN A 280 -11.77 -6.22 -12.09
C ASN A 280 -11.21 -4.79 -12.01
N GLY A 281 -10.38 -4.48 -11.00
CA GLY A 281 -9.73 -3.17 -10.87
C GLY A 281 -10.53 -2.14 -10.07
N LYS A 282 -11.75 -2.47 -9.62
CA LYS A 282 -12.57 -1.59 -8.78
C LYS A 282 -12.40 -1.92 -7.30
N ILE A 283 -12.85 -0.99 -6.46
CA ILE A 283 -12.79 -1.09 -5.01
C ILE A 283 -14.21 -1.05 -4.42
N ASN A 284 -14.49 -1.91 -3.45
CA ASN A 284 -15.66 -1.80 -2.58
C ASN A 284 -15.28 -1.08 -1.28
N TYR A 285 -16.23 -0.37 -0.68
CA TYR A 285 -16.11 0.24 0.64
C TYR A 285 -17.26 -0.22 1.53
N TYR A 286 -16.91 -0.69 2.71
CA TYR A 286 -17.79 -1.12 3.78
C TYR A 286 -17.49 -0.25 5.00
N LEU A 287 -18.46 0.58 5.37
CA LEU A 287 -18.39 1.38 6.59
C LEU A 287 -18.68 0.46 7.77
N ASN A 288 -17.89 0.52 8.83
CA ASN A 288 -18.23 -0.04 10.10
C ASN A 288 -19.35 0.80 10.73
N THR A 289 -20.50 0.17 10.92
CA THR A 289 -21.68 0.80 11.51
C THR A 289 -21.90 0.38 12.96
N GLY A 290 -20.95 -0.38 13.51
CA GLY A 290 -20.90 -0.81 14.89
C GLY A 290 -20.13 0.19 15.73
N ASP A 291 -19.17 -0.33 16.50
CA ASP A 291 -18.17 0.46 17.19
C ASP A 291 -16.81 -0.25 17.13
N ASN A 292 -15.81 0.32 17.79
CA ASN A 292 -14.46 -0.24 17.87
C ASN A 292 -14.33 -1.50 18.75
N PHE A 293 -15.41 -1.97 19.37
CA PHE A 293 -15.46 -3.21 20.15
C PHE A 293 -16.27 -4.33 19.49
N ALA A 294 -17.26 -3.95 18.68
CA ALA A 294 -18.16 -4.85 17.98
C ALA A 294 -18.35 -4.36 16.53
N PRO A 295 -17.36 -4.62 15.64
CA PRO A 295 -17.40 -4.11 14.28
C PRO A 295 -18.56 -4.73 13.49
N LEU A 296 -19.26 -3.89 12.73
CA LEU A 296 -20.35 -4.27 11.84
C LEU A 296 -20.18 -3.60 10.48
N TRP A 297 -19.42 -4.24 9.59
CA TRP A 297 -19.18 -3.72 8.24
C TRP A 297 -20.39 -3.83 7.33
N SER A 298 -20.88 -2.67 6.87
CA SER A 298 -21.99 -2.54 5.92
C SER A 298 -21.50 -1.97 4.59
N LEU A 299 -21.77 -2.66 3.48
CA LEU A 299 -21.41 -2.19 2.14
C LEU A 299 -22.06 -0.83 1.81
N LYS A 300 -21.24 0.19 1.58
CA LYS A 300 -21.68 1.54 1.19
C LYS A 300 -21.44 1.84 -0.28
N SER A 301 -20.35 1.32 -0.85
CA SER A 301 -20.05 1.51 -2.27
C SER A 301 -19.42 0.26 -2.89
N ARG A 302 -19.82 -0.05 -4.14
CA ARG A 302 -19.18 -1.09 -4.98
C ARG A 302 -18.15 -0.52 -5.95
N HIS A 303 -18.01 0.79 -5.99
CA HIS A 303 -17.11 1.51 -6.87
C HIS A 303 -16.63 2.76 -6.13
N PHE A 304 -15.98 2.51 -5.01
CA PHE A 304 -15.56 3.52 -4.05
C PHE A 304 -14.67 4.56 -4.73
N GLN A 305 -14.97 5.84 -4.48
CA GLN A 305 -14.30 7.00 -5.08
C GLN A 305 -14.24 6.97 -6.62
N PHE A 306 -15.11 6.16 -7.25
CA PHE A 306 -15.10 5.85 -8.68
C PHE A 306 -13.74 5.39 -9.22
N ILE A 307 -12.93 4.77 -8.36
CA ILE A 307 -11.60 4.28 -8.72
C ILE A 307 -11.71 2.98 -9.51
N ASP A 308 -11.11 2.99 -10.70
CA ASP A 308 -10.92 1.82 -11.56
C ASP A 308 -9.47 1.81 -12.09
N VAL A 309 -8.70 0.81 -11.68
CA VAL A 309 -7.29 0.64 -12.09
C VAL A 309 -7.12 -0.30 -13.29
N GLY A 310 -8.22 -0.77 -13.88
CA GLY A 310 -8.24 -1.64 -15.07
C GLY A 310 -8.02 -3.13 -14.78
N GLY A 311 -7.63 -3.51 -13.56
CA GLY A 311 -7.55 -4.91 -13.14
C GLY A 311 -6.73 -5.12 -11.86
N SER A 312 -7.13 -6.12 -11.07
CA SER A 312 -6.45 -6.55 -9.83
C SER A 312 -6.09 -5.38 -8.90
N ALA A 313 -7.10 -4.65 -8.42
CA ALA A 313 -6.87 -3.58 -7.45
C ALA A 313 -6.40 -4.17 -6.13
N ALA A 314 -5.27 -3.70 -5.64
CA ALA A 314 -4.73 -4.04 -4.33
C ALA A 314 -4.52 -2.74 -3.53
N PRO A 315 -5.54 -2.27 -2.78
CA PRO A 315 -5.43 -1.07 -1.96
C PRO A 315 -4.52 -1.32 -0.75
N THR A 316 -3.74 -0.30 -0.42
CA THR A 316 -3.02 -0.14 0.85
C THR A 316 -3.24 1.30 1.28
N PHE A 317 -3.79 1.51 2.48
CA PHE A 317 -3.88 2.83 3.09
C PHE A 317 -2.72 2.99 4.05
N HIS A 318 -2.06 4.14 3.99
CA HIS A 318 -0.96 4.44 4.89
C HIS A 318 -0.78 5.95 4.98
N ASP A 319 -0.67 6.49 6.19
CA ASP A 319 -0.37 7.90 6.42
C ASP A 319 1.14 8.11 6.30
N LEU A 320 1.58 8.28 5.06
CA LEU A 320 2.99 8.30 4.72
C LEU A 320 3.65 9.62 5.14
N ASN A 321 2.89 10.72 5.24
CA ASN A 321 3.39 12.05 5.58
C ASN A 321 3.17 12.44 7.05
N GLN A 322 2.48 11.58 7.83
CA GLN A 322 2.12 11.76 9.24
C GLN A 322 1.22 12.97 9.53
N ASP A 323 0.28 13.28 8.62
CA ASP A 323 -0.69 14.36 8.80
C ASP A 323 -2.03 13.90 9.41
N GLY A 324 -2.18 12.60 9.67
CA GLY A 324 -3.37 11.96 10.22
C GLY A 324 -4.38 11.50 9.16
N PHE A 325 -4.07 11.66 7.87
CA PHE A 325 -4.94 11.32 6.75
C PHE A 325 -4.24 10.33 5.82
N SER A 326 -4.59 9.06 5.93
CA SER A 326 -3.94 8.03 5.13
C SER A 326 -4.09 8.26 3.62
N GLU A 327 -2.98 8.18 2.89
CA GLU A 327 -2.96 8.11 1.44
C GLU A 327 -3.32 6.71 0.93
N LEU A 328 -3.73 6.64 -0.34
CA LEU A 328 -4.08 5.38 -0.99
C LEU A 328 -3.04 4.99 -2.04
N PHE A 329 -2.45 3.82 -1.85
CA PHE A 329 -1.59 3.16 -2.80
C PHE A 329 -2.32 1.97 -3.42
N LEU A 330 -2.19 1.81 -4.74
CA LEU A 330 -2.88 0.78 -5.49
C LEU A 330 -1.89 -0.03 -6.32
N GLY A 331 -1.70 -1.28 -5.90
CA GLY A 331 -1.23 -2.31 -6.80
C GLY A 331 -2.25 -2.57 -7.91
N THR A 332 -1.74 -2.88 -9.09
CA THR A 332 -2.57 -3.08 -10.29
C THR A 332 -2.16 -4.36 -11.01
N SER A 333 -2.90 -4.78 -12.02
CA SER A 333 -2.46 -5.85 -12.93
C SER A 333 -1.22 -5.48 -13.76
N SER A 334 -0.75 -4.23 -13.70
CA SER A 334 0.49 -3.77 -14.32
C SER A 334 1.62 -3.62 -13.29
N SER A 335 2.87 -3.49 -13.72
CA SER A 335 4.00 -3.22 -12.82
C SER A 335 4.00 -1.81 -12.21
N LYS A 336 2.96 -1.01 -12.44
CA LYS A 336 2.85 0.34 -11.91
C LYS A 336 1.96 0.37 -10.67
N ILE A 337 2.37 1.21 -9.73
CA ILE A 337 1.61 1.54 -8.53
C ILE A 337 1.00 2.93 -8.73
N ILE A 338 -0.31 3.00 -8.54
CA ILE A 338 -1.06 4.25 -8.56
C ILE A 338 -1.10 4.79 -7.14
N TYR A 339 -0.86 6.09 -6.98
CA TYR A 339 -0.79 6.80 -5.73
C TYR A 339 -1.81 7.94 -5.75
N TYR A 340 -2.71 7.92 -4.77
CA TYR A 340 -3.64 8.99 -4.48
C TYR A 340 -3.22 9.64 -3.16
N GLU A 341 -2.96 10.93 -3.21
CA GLU A 341 -2.67 11.74 -2.04
C GLU A 341 -3.98 12.13 -1.37
N ASN A 342 -4.03 12.11 -0.05
CA ASN A 342 -5.18 12.54 0.71
C ASN A 342 -4.97 13.98 1.14
N HIS A 343 -5.78 14.91 0.62
CA HIS A 343 -5.61 16.34 0.91
C HIS A 343 -6.53 16.74 2.05
N GLU A 344 -5.95 17.08 3.19
CA GLU A 344 -6.75 17.58 4.31
C GLU A 344 -7.19 19.04 4.09
N ILE A 345 -8.47 19.20 3.73
CA ILE A 345 -9.05 20.48 3.33
C ILE A 345 -8.97 21.50 4.46
N LEU A 346 -9.29 21.13 5.71
CA LEU A 346 -9.31 22.09 6.81
C LEU A 346 -7.93 22.73 6.96
N LEU A 347 -6.89 21.92 6.86
CA LEU A 347 -5.53 22.37 7.05
C LEU A 347 -5.10 23.33 5.93
N ASP A 348 -5.46 23.02 4.68
CA ASP A 348 -5.25 23.92 3.54
C ASP A 348 -6.04 25.23 3.63
N LEU A 349 -7.26 25.19 4.16
CA LEU A 349 -8.07 26.38 4.39
C LEU A 349 -7.49 27.24 5.51
N LEU A 350 -7.07 26.63 6.62
CA LEU A 350 -6.45 27.33 7.76
C LEU A 350 -5.10 27.94 7.38
N ARG A 351 -4.30 27.29 6.50
CA ARG A 351 -3.04 27.83 5.95
C ARG A 351 -3.22 29.19 5.26
N LYS A 352 -4.41 29.49 4.71
CA LYS A 352 -4.71 30.77 4.06
C LYS A 352 -4.79 31.95 5.04
N ILE A 353 -5.00 31.67 6.33
CA ILE A 353 -5.14 32.69 7.36
C ILE A 353 -3.77 32.91 8.03
N SER A 354 -3.07 33.98 7.63
CA SER A 354 -1.72 34.29 8.11
C SER A 354 -1.60 34.50 9.62
N ALA A 355 -2.71 34.80 10.31
CA ALA A 355 -2.75 34.94 11.77
C ALA A 355 -2.72 33.58 12.50
N ILE A 356 -2.99 32.47 11.81
CA ILE A 356 -3.01 31.13 12.41
C ILE A 356 -1.63 30.49 12.33
N GLN A 357 -1.18 30.01 13.48
CA GLN A 357 0.03 29.22 13.63
C GLN A 357 -0.37 27.75 13.79
N LEU A 358 -0.33 27.00 12.68
CA LEU A 358 -0.73 25.58 12.63
C LEU A 358 0.10 24.69 13.57
N VAL A 359 1.38 25.04 13.79
CA VAL A 359 2.28 24.33 14.72
C VAL A 359 1.78 24.39 16.17
N LYS A 360 0.90 25.35 16.51
CA LYS A 360 0.28 25.46 17.83
C LYS A 360 -1.10 24.80 17.92
N ILE A 361 -1.54 24.16 16.85
CA ILE A 361 -2.79 23.43 16.79
C ILE A 361 -2.47 21.95 16.89
N ASP A 362 -3.18 21.27 17.78
CA ASP A 362 -3.13 19.83 17.91
C ASP A 362 -3.92 19.20 16.76
N MET A 363 -3.23 18.88 15.66
CA MET A 363 -3.87 18.30 14.46
C MET A 363 -4.36 16.86 14.68
N SER A 364 -3.92 16.20 15.75
CA SER A 364 -4.43 14.89 16.17
C SER A 364 -5.77 14.98 16.92
N ALA A 365 -6.21 16.19 17.28
CA ALA A 365 -7.46 16.41 17.95
C ALA A 365 -8.67 16.20 17.02
N SER A 366 -9.87 16.07 17.62
CA SER A 366 -11.11 16.03 16.83
C SER A 366 -11.24 17.28 15.96
N PHE A 367 -11.93 17.13 14.85
CA PHE A 367 -12.23 18.19 13.89
C PHE A 367 -12.75 19.48 14.58
N GLU A 368 -13.70 19.35 15.51
CA GLU A 368 -14.29 20.48 16.24
C GLU A 368 -13.25 21.16 17.15
N LYS A 369 -12.38 20.37 17.75
CA LYS A 369 -11.32 20.86 18.64
C LYS A 369 -10.24 21.59 17.84
N VAL A 370 -9.82 21.09 16.68
CA VAL A 370 -8.92 21.78 15.75
C VAL A 370 -9.50 23.15 15.38
N LEU A 371 -10.77 23.18 15.00
CA LEU A 371 -11.44 24.41 14.60
C LEU A 371 -11.62 25.39 15.77
N SER A 372 -11.87 24.90 16.98
CA SER A 372 -11.94 25.72 18.20
C SER A 372 -10.58 26.34 18.56
N GLN A 373 -9.48 25.59 18.39
CA GLN A 373 -8.13 26.08 18.62
C GLN A 373 -7.76 27.15 17.59
N ALA A 374 -8.09 26.93 16.31
CA ALA A 374 -7.94 27.94 15.27
C ALA A 374 -8.71 29.23 15.61
N CYS A 375 -9.97 29.11 16.02
CA CYS A 375 -10.79 30.25 16.45
C CYS A 375 -10.18 31.00 17.64
N SER A 376 -9.59 30.28 18.61
CA SER A 376 -8.94 30.91 19.77
C SER A 376 -7.75 31.79 19.40
N GLN A 377 -7.02 31.44 18.33
CA GLN A 377 -5.93 32.27 17.80
C GLN A 377 -6.46 33.53 17.09
N LEU A 378 -7.73 33.52 16.66
CA LEU A 378 -8.42 34.60 15.95
C LEU A 378 -9.33 35.42 16.86
N ARG A 379 -8.91 35.65 18.11
CA ARG A 379 -9.64 36.41 19.15
C ARG A 379 -10.90 35.75 19.70
N GLY A 380 -11.15 34.48 19.37
CA GLY A 380 -12.30 33.74 19.89
C GLY A 380 -13.62 34.12 19.22
N LEU A 381 -14.72 33.57 19.75
CA LEU A 381 -16.06 33.86 19.26
C LEU A 381 -16.56 35.21 19.80
N PRO A 382 -17.26 36.01 18.98
CA PRO A 382 -17.64 35.74 17.58
C PRO A 382 -16.62 36.20 16.52
N GLU A 383 -15.56 36.91 16.91
CA GLU A 383 -14.64 37.60 15.98
C GLU A 383 -13.91 36.66 15.02
N CYS A 384 -13.70 35.40 15.41
CA CYS A 384 -13.04 34.39 14.58
C CYS A 384 -13.89 33.92 13.39
N LEU A 385 -15.23 34.07 13.45
CA LEU A 385 -16.12 33.53 12.43
C LEU A 385 -15.92 34.21 11.07
N VAL A 386 -15.70 35.52 11.06
CA VAL A 386 -15.49 36.30 9.83
C VAL A 386 -14.25 35.85 9.06
N PRO A 387 -13.03 35.85 9.63
CA PRO A 387 -11.84 35.39 8.93
C PRO A 387 -11.91 33.90 8.53
N LEU A 388 -12.55 33.04 9.33
CA LEU A 388 -12.77 31.64 8.98
C LEU A 388 -13.74 31.49 7.80
N ALA A 389 -14.89 32.17 7.83
CA ALA A 389 -15.88 32.15 6.76
C ALA A 389 -15.28 32.62 5.42
N VAL A 390 -14.49 33.69 5.45
CA VAL A 390 -13.77 34.18 4.26
C VAL A 390 -12.78 33.14 3.73
N ALA A 391 -11.96 32.53 4.60
CA ALA A 391 -10.99 31.53 4.17
C ALA A 391 -11.65 30.28 3.61
N PHE A 392 -12.81 29.89 4.16
CA PHE A 392 -13.56 28.69 3.79
C PHE A 392 -14.44 28.92 2.55
N GLY A 393 -14.45 30.15 2.01
CA GLY A 393 -15.20 30.49 0.80
C GLY A 393 -16.71 30.55 1.02
N VAL A 394 -17.15 30.86 2.24
CA VAL A 394 -18.57 31.05 2.56
C VAL A 394 -19.11 32.22 1.71
N PRO A 395 -20.22 32.03 0.96
CA PRO A 395 -20.78 33.08 0.11
C PRO A 395 -21.15 34.34 0.90
N GLU A 396 -20.92 35.51 0.30
CA GLU A 396 -21.30 36.80 0.91
C GLU A 396 -22.81 36.85 1.17
N GLY A 397 -23.18 37.29 2.38
CA GLY A 397 -24.58 37.33 2.82
C GLY A 397 -25.08 36.06 3.52
N THR A 398 -24.27 34.98 3.56
CA THR A 398 -24.58 33.81 4.40
C THR A 398 -24.43 34.18 5.87
N LYS A 399 -25.44 33.87 6.67
CA LYS A 399 -25.43 34.12 8.11
C LYS A 399 -24.60 33.03 8.82
N ILE A 400 -23.50 33.43 9.45
CA ILE A 400 -22.63 32.56 10.25
C ILE A 400 -22.54 33.15 11.66
N ASP A 401 -23.31 32.56 12.58
CA ASP A 401 -23.36 32.94 13.99
C ASP A 401 -22.58 31.95 14.87
N ARG A 402 -22.32 30.72 14.39
CA ARG A 402 -21.60 29.66 15.13
C ARG A 402 -20.71 28.81 14.23
N MET A 403 -19.77 28.10 14.86
CA MET A 403 -18.80 27.25 14.16
C MET A 403 -19.44 26.13 13.32
N VAL A 404 -20.55 25.55 13.78
CA VAL A 404 -21.21 24.42 13.08
C VAL A 404 -21.71 24.81 11.69
N GLU A 405 -22.04 26.07 11.48
CA GLU A 405 -22.49 26.59 10.17
C GLU A 405 -21.33 26.65 9.15
N LEU A 406 -20.08 26.49 9.60
CA LEU A 406 -18.91 26.38 8.72
C LEU A 406 -18.68 24.95 8.21
N TYR A 407 -19.26 23.93 8.85
CA TYR A 407 -18.97 22.52 8.55
C TYR A 407 -19.32 22.12 7.11
N PRO A 408 -20.42 22.59 6.49
CA PRO A 408 -20.75 22.27 5.09
C PRO A 408 -19.71 22.74 4.06
N PHE A 409 -18.82 23.65 4.44
CA PHE A 409 -17.75 24.16 3.57
C PHE A 409 -16.43 23.39 3.74
N ILE A 410 -16.37 22.48 4.71
CA ILE A 410 -15.19 21.68 5.04
C ILE A 410 -15.45 20.20 4.76
N LEU A 411 -16.58 19.68 5.24
CA LEU A 411 -17.00 18.31 4.98
C LEU A 411 -17.55 18.21 3.55
N ARG A 412 -17.07 17.24 2.77
CA ARG A 412 -17.57 17.04 1.40
C ARG A 412 -18.32 15.72 1.25
N PRO A 413 -19.41 15.70 0.47
CA PRO A 413 -20.12 14.46 0.20
C PRO A 413 -19.30 13.55 -0.72
N ASP A 414 -19.15 12.28 -0.35
CA ASP A 414 -18.65 11.23 -1.21
C ASP A 414 -19.79 10.71 -2.10
N LEU A 415 -19.77 11.14 -3.36
CA LEU A 415 -20.76 10.76 -4.36
C LEU A 415 -20.74 9.27 -4.73
N SER A 416 -19.67 8.55 -4.37
CA SER A 416 -19.59 7.11 -4.58
C SER A 416 -20.40 6.32 -3.55
N ILE A 417 -20.81 6.95 -2.45
CA ILE A 417 -21.62 6.36 -1.38
C ILE A 417 -23.09 6.73 -1.62
N LYS A 418 -23.95 5.72 -1.71
CA LYS A 418 -25.38 5.95 -1.96
C LYS A 418 -26.08 6.40 -0.69
N SER A 419 -26.66 7.60 -0.69
CA SER A 419 -27.68 8.02 0.28
C SER A 419 -29.08 7.65 -0.24
N ASN A 420 -30.01 7.32 0.66
CA ASN A 420 -31.42 7.38 0.29
C ASN A 420 -31.74 8.86 0.01
N SER A 421 -32.14 9.14 -1.24
CA SER A 421 -32.35 10.46 -1.80
C SER A 421 -33.34 11.27 -0.98
N ASP A 422 -32.85 12.36 -0.38
CA ASP A 422 -33.56 13.63 -0.09
C ASP A 422 -32.68 14.58 0.78
N ASN A 423 -31.71 14.05 1.55
CA ASN A 423 -30.96 14.86 2.52
C ASN A 423 -29.60 15.44 2.03
N THR A 424 -29.04 14.93 0.93
CA THR A 424 -27.71 15.34 0.43
C THR A 424 -27.72 16.52 -0.53
N ALA A 425 -28.90 16.88 -1.08
CA ALA A 425 -29.02 17.99 -2.02
C ALA A 425 -28.64 19.33 -1.37
N ASP A 426 -29.13 19.60 -0.15
CA ASP A 426 -28.81 20.82 0.59
C ASP A 426 -27.30 20.98 0.88
N PHE A 427 -26.60 19.87 1.16
CA PHE A 427 -25.17 19.91 1.49
C PHE A 427 -24.31 20.17 0.24
N ALA A 428 -24.72 19.64 -0.92
CA ALA A 428 -24.06 19.86 -2.19
C ALA A 428 -24.38 21.24 -2.80
N GLU A 429 -25.60 21.75 -2.62
CA GLU A 429 -26.01 23.07 -3.11
C GLU A 429 -25.23 24.21 -2.42
N VAL A 430 -25.00 24.11 -1.11
CA VAL A 430 -24.22 25.10 -0.34
C VAL A 430 -22.75 25.19 -0.82
N SER A 431 -22.16 24.08 -1.28
CA SER A 431 -20.79 24.04 -1.81
C SER A 431 -20.65 24.45 -3.29
N SER A 432 -21.75 24.53 -4.05
CA SER A 432 -21.71 24.63 -5.53
C SER A 432 -21.91 26.03 -6.12
N ASN A 433 -22.17 27.05 -5.28
CA ASN A 433 -22.38 28.44 -5.73
C ASN A 433 -21.09 29.20 -6.10
N SER A 434 -20.16 28.53 -6.81
CA SER A 434 -19.03 29.18 -7.47
C SER A 434 -18.76 28.47 -8.80
N ILE A 435 -19.39 28.96 -9.87
CA ILE A 435 -18.91 29.10 -11.27
C ILE A 435 -20.15 29.50 -12.08
N LYS A 436 -20.36 30.81 -12.25
CA LYS A 436 -21.08 31.33 -13.43
C LYS A 436 -20.02 31.84 -14.39
N SER A 437 -19.65 31.02 -15.37
CA SER A 437 -19.04 31.51 -16.60
C SER A 437 -20.13 31.69 -17.64
N GLU A 438 -20.10 32.85 -18.27
CA GLU A 438 -21.05 33.35 -19.25
C GLU A 438 -21.19 32.46 -20.49
N ALA A 439 -22.44 32.40 -20.97
CA ALA A 439 -22.89 32.26 -22.35
C ALA A 439 -22.19 31.23 -23.26
N ASP A 440 -22.96 30.23 -23.68
CA ASP A 440 -23.13 30.07 -25.13
C ASP A 440 -24.58 29.73 -25.49
N THR A 441 -25.10 30.53 -26.41
CA THR A 441 -26.43 30.46 -26.97
C THR A 441 -26.44 29.52 -28.16
N SER A 442 -27.23 28.44 -28.11
CA SER A 442 -27.89 27.98 -29.34
C SER A 442 -29.21 27.27 -29.03
N LYS A 443 -30.27 27.90 -29.53
CA LYS A 443 -31.60 27.32 -29.72
C LYS A 443 -31.50 26.24 -30.79
N GLN A 444 -32.18 25.11 -30.61
CA GLN A 444 -32.96 24.51 -31.70
C GLN A 444 -34.13 23.68 -31.17
N GLN A 445 -35.30 24.01 -31.72
CA GLN A 445 -36.61 23.39 -31.52
C GLN A 445 -36.70 22.04 -32.24
N ASN A 446 -37.51 21.12 -31.69
CA ASN A 446 -38.65 20.43 -32.33
C ASN A 446 -39.09 19.27 -31.42
N SER A 447 -40.26 19.28 -30.77
CA SER A 447 -41.65 19.25 -31.25
C SER A 447 -42.24 17.82 -31.35
N VAL A 448 -43.22 17.60 -30.46
CA VAL A 448 -44.46 16.79 -30.60
C VAL A 448 -44.36 15.26 -30.67
N VAL A 449 -45.01 14.56 -29.71
CA VAL A 449 -46.20 13.70 -29.92
C VAL A 449 -47.06 13.62 -28.64
N ASN A 450 -48.36 13.80 -28.83
CA ASN A 450 -49.51 13.73 -27.91
C ASN A 450 -49.73 12.35 -27.24
N ALA A 451 -50.40 12.33 -26.08
CA ALA A 451 -51.76 11.74 -25.94
C ALA A 451 -52.35 11.87 -24.51
N ASN A 452 -53.37 12.74 -24.43
CA ASN A 452 -54.70 12.56 -23.83
C ASN A 452 -54.97 12.19 -22.34
N ILE A 453 -55.66 13.16 -21.70
CA ILE A 453 -56.97 13.10 -21.02
C ILE A 453 -57.07 12.29 -19.72
N GLN A 454 -57.33 12.97 -18.58
CA GLN A 454 -58.69 13.07 -18.01
C GLN A 454 -58.79 14.12 -16.88
N ASP A 455 -59.80 14.99 -16.99
CA ASP A 455 -60.35 15.88 -15.97
C ASP A 455 -60.86 15.11 -14.74
N ASP A 456 -60.78 15.71 -13.55
CA ASP A 456 -61.96 15.91 -12.71
C ASP A 456 -61.72 16.90 -11.55
N ASN A 457 -62.51 17.99 -11.60
CA ASN A 457 -63.19 18.73 -10.53
C ASN A 457 -62.40 19.15 -9.27
N LYS A 458 -62.14 20.46 -9.11
CA LYS A 458 -62.99 21.45 -8.40
C LYS A 458 -63.26 21.09 -6.93
N GLU A 459 -62.65 21.85 -6.02
CA GLU A 459 -63.38 22.78 -5.15
C GLU A 459 -62.42 23.71 -4.40
N ASN A 460 -62.68 25.00 -4.53
CA ASN A 460 -62.21 26.07 -3.67
C ASN A 460 -63.46 26.88 -3.33
N PRO A 461 -63.63 27.34 -2.08
CA PRO A 461 -64.25 28.63 -1.89
C PRO A 461 -63.41 29.55 -1.02
N GLU A 462 -63.45 30.80 -1.45
CA GLU A 462 -62.74 31.96 -0.97
C GLU A 462 -63.28 32.55 0.34
N ASN A 463 -62.50 33.50 0.86
CA ASN A 463 -62.86 34.75 1.57
C ASN A 463 -62.96 34.74 3.10
N ALA A 464 -61.97 35.38 3.73
CA ALA A 464 -62.19 36.64 4.45
C ALA A 464 -60.87 37.41 4.67
N VAL A 465 -60.87 38.68 4.25
CA VAL A 465 -59.82 39.69 4.43
C VAL A 465 -60.03 40.40 5.77
N THR A 466 -58.96 40.63 6.55
CA THR A 466 -58.74 41.89 7.29
C THR A 466 -57.28 42.04 7.74
N GLN A 467 -56.87 43.30 7.86
CA GLN A 467 -55.53 43.88 7.89
C GLN A 467 -54.73 43.67 9.20
N ALA A 468 -53.41 43.72 9.01
CA ALA A 468 -52.38 44.37 9.83
C ALA A 468 -52.41 44.20 11.35
N ASP A 469 -51.37 43.57 11.90
CA ASP A 469 -50.49 44.28 12.83
C ASP A 469 -49.11 43.60 12.94
N GLN A 470 -48.11 44.46 13.16
CA GLN A 470 -46.69 44.13 13.28
C GLN A 470 -46.39 43.32 14.55
N ALA A 471 -45.22 42.67 14.49
CA ALA A 471 -44.40 42.20 15.62
C ALA A 471 -44.82 40.89 16.29
N THR A 472 -44.10 39.81 15.98
CA THR A 472 -43.04 39.29 16.87
C THR A 472 -42.21 38.24 16.12
N ALA A 473 -41.04 38.66 15.65
CA ALA A 473 -39.95 37.75 15.31
C ALA A 473 -39.22 37.40 16.61
N ALA A 474 -39.54 36.25 17.20
CA ALA A 474 -38.79 35.64 18.30
C ALA A 474 -39.25 34.18 18.45
N GLY A 475 -38.67 33.28 17.65
CA GLY A 475 -39.00 31.85 17.71
C GLY A 475 -38.09 30.91 16.94
N GLU A 476 -37.18 31.39 16.09
CA GLU A 476 -36.30 30.54 15.24
C GLU A 476 -34.92 30.23 15.87
N SER A 477 -34.77 30.22 17.20
CA SER A 477 -33.44 30.37 17.82
C SER A 477 -32.78 29.13 18.43
N GLU A 478 -33.41 27.96 18.53
CA GLU A 478 -32.76 26.77 19.14
C GLU A 478 -33.06 25.45 18.42
N THR A 479 -34.30 25.22 17.97
CA THR A 479 -34.73 23.95 17.35
C THR A 479 -34.09 23.68 15.99
N GLU A 480 -33.98 24.68 15.12
CA GLU A 480 -33.40 24.53 13.78
C GLU A 480 -31.88 24.26 13.81
N LYS A 481 -31.25 24.61 14.94
CA LYS A 481 -29.81 24.55 15.15
C LYS A 481 -29.32 23.17 15.59
N ASP A 482 -30.10 22.50 16.45
CA ASP A 482 -29.87 21.10 16.79
C ASP A 482 -30.10 20.21 15.57
N VAL A 483 -31.02 20.59 14.68
CA VAL A 483 -31.30 19.87 13.42
C VAL A 483 -30.09 19.87 12.46
N ILE A 484 -29.36 20.99 12.30
CA ILE A 484 -28.16 21.02 11.43
C ILE A 484 -27.07 20.12 11.99
N LYS A 485 -26.82 20.19 13.29
CA LYS A 485 -25.79 19.37 13.95
C LYS A 485 -26.15 17.89 13.87
N GLU A 486 -27.40 17.53 14.19
CA GLU A 486 -27.91 16.16 14.10
C GLU A 486 -27.85 15.64 12.65
N LYS A 487 -28.15 16.49 11.66
CA LYS A 487 -28.01 16.13 10.23
C LYS A 487 -26.56 15.85 9.86
N ILE A 488 -25.60 16.66 10.33
CA ILE A 488 -24.17 16.44 10.07
C ILE A 488 -23.71 15.15 10.73
N GLU A 489 -23.98 14.96 12.02
CA GLU A 489 -23.61 13.73 12.75
C GLU A 489 -24.21 12.49 12.09
N LYS A 490 -25.45 12.57 11.61
CA LYS A 490 -26.11 11.50 10.87
C LYS A 490 -25.47 11.22 9.51
N LEU A 491 -25.04 12.23 8.77
CA LEU A 491 -24.39 12.04 7.47
C LEU A 491 -22.95 11.52 7.64
N THR A 492 -22.22 12.00 8.66
CA THR A 492 -20.88 11.52 9.01
C THR A 492 -20.93 10.05 9.41
N SER A 493 -21.81 9.67 10.35
CA SER A 493 -22.01 8.26 10.75
C SER A 493 -22.56 7.34 9.65
N GLN A 494 -22.93 7.89 8.50
CA GLN A 494 -23.29 7.13 7.31
C GLN A 494 -22.13 7.02 6.31
N GLY A 495 -20.97 7.61 6.62
CA GLY A 495 -19.81 7.76 5.74
C GLY A 495 -20.08 8.67 4.54
N ILE A 496 -21.22 9.38 4.49
CA ILE A 496 -21.64 10.14 3.30
C ILE A 496 -20.82 11.40 3.16
N ILE A 497 -20.51 12.07 4.26
CA ILE A 497 -19.63 13.24 4.27
C ILE A 497 -18.35 12.86 5.02
N THR A 498 -17.22 13.29 4.47
CA THR A 498 -15.90 13.04 5.06
C THR A 498 -15.00 14.25 4.83
N ARG A 499 -13.91 14.29 5.59
CA ARG A 499 -12.78 15.19 5.37
C ARG A 499 -11.79 14.63 4.34
N ASN A 500 -11.73 13.29 4.22
CA ASN A 500 -10.84 12.60 3.31
C ASN A 500 -11.12 12.99 1.85
N GLN A 501 -10.06 13.38 1.12
CA GLN A 501 -10.11 13.70 -0.30
C GLN A 501 -8.93 13.10 -1.04
N LEU A 502 -9.20 12.05 -1.79
CA LEU A 502 -8.18 11.39 -2.60
C LEU A 502 -8.01 12.10 -3.96
N TRP A 503 -6.79 12.57 -4.21
CA TRP A 503 -6.38 13.17 -5.47
C TRP A 503 -5.35 12.28 -6.15
N LEU A 504 -5.57 11.95 -7.43
CA LEU A 504 -4.59 11.19 -8.19
C LEU A 504 -3.30 11.99 -8.33
N SER A 505 -2.26 11.55 -7.61
CA SER A 505 -0.96 12.23 -7.57
C SER A 505 0.04 11.57 -8.55
N SER A 506 0.06 10.24 -8.64
CA SER A 506 0.93 9.54 -9.59
C SER A 506 0.35 8.22 -10.07
N ARG A 507 0.63 7.84 -11.33
CA ARG A 507 0.38 6.48 -11.85
C ARG A 507 1.64 5.61 -11.88
N ASN A 508 2.75 6.10 -11.34
CA ASN A 508 4.04 5.43 -11.32
C ASN A 508 4.79 5.83 -10.06
N PHE A 509 4.23 5.48 -8.90
CA PHE A 509 4.76 5.86 -7.59
C PHE A 509 6.26 5.52 -7.44
N LEU A 510 6.65 4.30 -7.81
CA LEU A 510 8.05 3.83 -7.77
C LEU A 510 8.97 4.44 -8.83
N LYS A 511 8.46 5.34 -9.69
CA LYS A 511 9.21 6.02 -10.76
C LYS A 511 10.01 5.05 -11.64
N ILE A 512 9.40 3.90 -11.97
CA ILE A 512 10.02 2.90 -12.86
C ILE A 512 10.11 3.51 -14.26
N GLU A 513 11.33 3.60 -14.78
CA GLU A 513 11.59 4.24 -16.07
C GLU A 513 11.20 3.32 -17.23
N ASN A 514 10.44 3.84 -18.19
CA ASN A 514 10.13 3.10 -19.41
C ASN A 514 11.09 3.55 -20.49
N LEU A 515 12.11 2.73 -20.79
CA LEU A 515 13.07 3.03 -21.84
C LEU A 515 12.36 3.16 -23.20
N ILE A 516 12.29 4.39 -23.74
CA ILE A 516 11.79 4.63 -25.10
C ILE A 516 12.89 4.38 -26.14
N GLY A 517 12.48 4.18 -27.40
CA GLY A 517 13.40 3.83 -28.49
C GLY A 517 14.49 4.86 -28.81
N SER A 518 14.42 6.07 -28.24
CA SER A 518 15.44 7.12 -28.30
C SER A 518 16.42 7.11 -27.11
N ASP A 519 16.11 6.42 -26.01
CA ASP A 519 16.95 6.32 -24.81
C ASP A 519 17.99 5.19 -24.90
N ARG A 520 18.42 4.86 -26.13
CA ARG A 520 19.33 3.73 -26.41
C ARG A 520 20.74 4.01 -25.90
N HIS A 521 20.92 3.82 -24.61
CA HIS A 521 22.22 3.47 -24.05
C HIS A 521 22.04 2.10 -23.39
N SER A 522 21.98 1.05 -24.21
CA SER A 522 22.46 -0.26 -23.76
C SER A 522 23.91 -0.03 -23.35
N PHE A 523 24.18 0.07 -22.04
CA PHE A 523 25.54 0.27 -21.57
C PHE A 523 26.34 -0.96 -21.95
N LEU A 524 27.18 -0.79 -22.98
CA LEU A 524 28.27 -1.68 -23.28
C LEU A 524 29.20 -1.59 -22.08
N THR A 525 29.22 -2.62 -21.24
CA THR A 525 30.25 -2.73 -20.21
C THR A 525 31.25 -3.78 -20.63
N SER A 526 32.52 -3.51 -20.36
CA SER A 526 33.61 -4.37 -20.76
C SER A 526 34.51 -4.66 -19.58
N GLY A 527 34.99 -5.89 -19.52
CA GLY A 527 35.80 -6.40 -18.42
C GLY A 527 36.25 -7.82 -18.71
N ASP A 528 37.38 -8.22 -18.13
CA ASP A 528 37.90 -9.58 -18.21
C ASP A 528 37.18 -10.45 -17.17
N TRP A 529 35.95 -10.88 -17.49
CA TRP A 529 35.11 -11.58 -16.51
C TRP A 529 35.49 -13.05 -16.39
N ASN A 530 36.17 -13.63 -17.37
CA ASN A 530 36.70 -14.99 -17.29
C ASN A 530 38.17 -15.05 -16.81
N GLN A 531 38.79 -13.90 -16.54
CA GLN A 531 40.17 -13.75 -16.04
C GLN A 531 41.24 -14.34 -16.98
N ASP A 532 40.95 -14.37 -18.28
CA ASP A 532 41.87 -14.91 -19.29
C ASP A 532 42.89 -13.87 -19.80
N GLY A 533 42.87 -12.67 -19.21
CA GLY A 533 43.69 -11.52 -19.55
C GLY A 533 43.14 -10.69 -20.72
N ARG A 534 41.94 -10.99 -21.23
CA ARG A 534 41.32 -10.30 -22.37
C ARG A 534 40.02 -9.63 -21.94
N ILE A 535 39.75 -8.47 -22.54
CA ILE A 535 38.54 -7.70 -22.23
C ILE A 535 37.37 -8.25 -23.02
N ASP A 536 36.34 -8.70 -22.31
CA ASP A 536 35.06 -9.16 -22.85
C ASP A 536 33.99 -8.07 -22.83
N ILE A 537 32.81 -8.39 -23.38
CA ILE A 537 31.68 -7.45 -23.52
C ILE A 537 30.40 -8.02 -22.92
N LEU A 538 29.67 -7.20 -22.17
CA LEU A 538 28.30 -7.44 -21.73
C LEU A 538 27.35 -6.39 -22.34
N LEU A 539 26.20 -6.85 -22.81
CA LEU A 539 25.18 -6.05 -23.47
C LEU A 539 23.79 -6.32 -22.91
N GLY A 540 23.14 -5.29 -22.37
CA GLY A 540 21.72 -5.35 -21.98
C GLY A 540 20.77 -5.18 -23.17
N SER A 541 19.70 -5.97 -23.20
CA SER A 541 18.63 -5.89 -24.20
C SER A 541 17.38 -5.17 -23.67
N ARG A 542 16.55 -4.69 -24.60
CA ARG A 542 15.25 -4.05 -24.32
C ARG A 542 14.26 -4.93 -23.55
N SER A 543 14.47 -6.25 -23.54
CA SER A 543 13.62 -7.21 -22.81
C SER A 543 14.17 -7.58 -21.43
N GLY A 544 15.19 -6.89 -20.93
CA GLY A 544 15.90 -7.25 -19.70
C GLY A 544 16.82 -8.47 -19.83
N LYS A 545 17.12 -8.93 -21.05
CA LYS A 545 18.08 -10.03 -21.28
C LYS A 545 19.50 -9.48 -21.33
N ILE A 546 20.44 -10.16 -20.70
CA ILE A 546 21.86 -9.80 -20.74
C ILE A 546 22.57 -10.77 -21.70
N PHE A 547 23.34 -10.22 -22.63
CA PHE A 547 24.18 -10.98 -23.56
C PHE A 547 25.65 -10.79 -23.19
N ALA A 548 26.38 -11.89 -23.04
CA ALA A 548 27.84 -11.88 -22.89
C ALA A 548 28.54 -12.27 -24.20
N PHE A 549 29.65 -11.61 -24.48
CA PHE A 549 30.51 -11.86 -25.61
C PHE A 549 31.93 -12.03 -25.09
N GLU A 550 32.47 -13.23 -25.23
CA GLU A 550 33.86 -13.53 -24.87
C GLU A 550 34.81 -13.11 -25.99
N ASN A 551 35.94 -12.53 -25.61
CA ASN A 551 37.02 -12.18 -26.50
C ASN A 551 37.99 -13.37 -26.66
N ILE A 552 37.93 -14.03 -27.82
CA ILE A 552 38.70 -15.26 -28.08
C ILE A 552 39.94 -15.02 -28.97
N ALA A 553 40.32 -13.77 -29.19
CA ALA A 553 41.29 -13.46 -30.22
C ALA A 553 42.74 -13.46 -29.70
N ALA A 554 43.66 -13.92 -30.56
CA ALA A 554 45.10 -13.86 -30.30
C ALA A 554 45.58 -12.40 -30.35
N LYS A 555 46.55 -12.05 -29.47
CA LYS A 555 47.08 -10.69 -29.29
C LYS A 555 47.18 -9.93 -30.63
N ASN A 556 46.43 -8.82 -30.73
CA ASN A 556 46.36 -7.82 -31.82
C ASN A 556 45.27 -7.98 -32.90
N ILE A 557 44.33 -8.90 -32.76
CA ILE A 557 43.05 -8.89 -33.50
C ILE A 557 41.94 -9.04 -32.46
N ALA A 558 40.80 -8.37 -32.59
CA ALA A 558 39.66 -8.54 -31.69
C ALA A 558 38.55 -9.29 -32.42
N THR A 559 38.22 -10.49 -31.94
CA THR A 559 37.19 -11.37 -32.51
C THR A 559 36.33 -11.88 -31.36
N PHE A 560 35.06 -11.48 -31.35
CA PHE A 560 34.12 -11.81 -30.27
C PHE A 560 33.20 -12.95 -30.69
N THR A 561 33.01 -13.94 -29.82
CA THR A 561 32.04 -15.02 -30.05
C THR A 561 30.87 -14.86 -29.11
N LYS A 562 29.64 -14.96 -29.65
CA LYS A 562 28.42 -14.89 -28.85
C LYS A 562 28.31 -16.12 -27.97
N ILE A 563 28.44 -15.94 -26.66
CA ILE A 563 28.18 -17.01 -25.70
C ILE A 563 26.74 -16.86 -25.22
N LYS A 564 25.95 -17.90 -25.49
CA LYS A 564 24.56 -17.95 -25.05
C LYS A 564 24.56 -18.30 -23.56
N ILE A 565 24.45 -17.31 -22.70
CA ILE A 565 24.10 -17.53 -21.29
C ILE A 565 22.74 -18.26 -21.30
N LYS A 566 22.66 -19.41 -20.63
CA LYS A 566 21.47 -20.27 -20.59
C LYS A 566 20.27 -19.44 -20.09
N GLU A 567 19.37 -19.12 -21.02
CA GLU A 567 18.08 -18.50 -20.75
C GLU A 567 17.06 -19.55 -20.31
N ASN A 568 16.31 -19.26 -19.25
CA ASN A 568 14.88 -19.52 -19.28
C ASN A 568 14.19 -18.24 -19.81
N CYS A 569 13.97 -18.15 -21.13
CA CYS A 569 12.71 -17.74 -21.78
C CYS A 569 12.89 -17.49 -23.30
N LEU A 570 11.93 -18.01 -24.07
CA LEU A 570 11.94 -18.35 -25.50
C LEU A 570 12.10 -17.21 -26.54
N LYS A 571 12.54 -17.66 -27.73
CA LYS A 571 12.51 -17.12 -29.11
C LYS A 571 13.64 -16.18 -29.57
N CYS A 572 14.25 -16.62 -30.67
CA CYS A 572 15.43 -16.11 -31.36
C CYS A 572 15.11 -15.00 -32.37
N ILE A 573 16.01 -14.03 -32.53
CA ILE A 573 16.21 -13.30 -33.80
C ILE A 573 17.72 -13.25 -34.11
N LYS A 574 18.04 -13.56 -35.37
CA LYS A 574 19.38 -13.59 -35.99
C LYS A 574 19.64 -12.19 -36.55
N ILE A 575 20.74 -11.53 -36.21
CA ILE A 575 21.19 -10.33 -36.92
C ILE A 575 22.66 -10.53 -37.28
N SER A 576 22.94 -10.60 -38.58
CA SER A 576 24.28 -10.54 -39.15
C SER A 576 24.79 -9.10 -39.08
N LEU A 577 26.03 -8.92 -38.65
CA LEU A 577 26.75 -7.65 -38.68
C LEU A 577 27.40 -7.45 -40.06
N LEU A 578 27.33 -6.22 -40.56
CA LEU A 578 28.37 -5.63 -41.40
C LEU A 578 29.23 -4.73 -40.51
#